data_AF-A0A9D7ZIE3-F1
#
_entry.id   AF-A0A9D7ZIE3-F1
#
_cell.length_a   1.000
_cell.length_b   1.000
_cell.length_c   1.000
_cell.angle_alpha   90.00
_cell.angle_beta   90.00
_cell.angle_gamma   90.00
#
_symmetry.space_group_name_H-M   'P 1'
#
loop_
_entity.id
_entity.type
_entity.pdbx_description
1 polymer ?
#
loop_
_entity_poly.entity_id
_entity_poly.type
_entity_poly.pdbx_seq_one_letter_code
_entity_poly.pdbx_strand_id
1 'polypeptide(L)'
;MRRKRKNNNVSGEPVFSEEIKYFELAKHYNYYRTNFSEKDAKQFLIDYVSCQKKKSIINSQSYIPLSMCWTARMLSNNNKLPETVVSKFNAFIDNLKFEKRKVVVNDALPSVSIEKKNQNKINDAYSLLESMIDKLFDSKGKDTISAEGVIMMYGLNKNHATSIAESLENEHIKDFREIADDEDLQEAYSFLTKRQQNLIFKNLKQLKEEFLSVKTVVDSDKKKKRAVKLKPVAELIKNIKFKNEVYGLPSVEIKHLLGKRVAYLVSDVKRTIIRLESKSGFETRSSFLINVDSAEKIIVYGKNQESAATYLASAKNEKAAKDLKKHVQVRRYEPIEIKNNEYRTTDKFCVIKDHLNL
;
A
#
# COMPACT_ATOMS: atom_id res chain seq x y z
N MET A 1 -21.25 26.03 -38.54
CA MET A 1 -19.93 25.49 -38.92
C MET A 1 -19.78 24.04 -38.45
N ARG A 2 -19.87 23.06 -39.36
CA ARG A 2 -19.57 21.64 -39.06
C ARG A 2 -18.05 21.49 -38.88
N ARG A 3 -17.59 21.18 -37.66
CA ARG A 3 -16.18 20.83 -37.42
C ARG A 3 -15.83 19.57 -38.23
N LYS A 4 -14.95 19.70 -39.22
CA LYS A 4 -14.34 18.55 -39.92
C LYS A 4 -13.66 17.66 -38.87
N ARG A 5 -14.10 16.41 -38.75
CA ARG A 5 -13.47 15.40 -37.89
C ARG A 5 -12.04 15.17 -38.40
N LYS A 6 -11.06 15.06 -37.48
CA LYS A 6 -9.71 14.62 -37.83
C LYS A 6 -9.81 13.23 -38.42
N ASN A 7 -9.50 13.09 -39.70
CA ASN A 7 -9.38 11.80 -40.36
C ASN A 7 -8.19 11.06 -39.74
N ASN A 8 -8.46 10.19 -38.78
CA ASN A 8 -7.59 9.05 -38.51
C ASN A 8 -7.74 8.11 -39.71
N ASN A 9 -7.09 8.42 -40.82
CA ASN A 9 -7.04 7.53 -41.97
C ASN A 9 -6.13 6.36 -41.59
N VAL A 10 -6.75 5.24 -41.22
CA VAL A 10 -6.05 3.96 -41.16
C VAL A 10 -5.87 3.50 -42.60
N SER A 11 -4.62 3.29 -43.00
CA SER A 11 -4.28 2.82 -44.35
C SER A 11 -5.02 1.51 -44.66
N GLY A 12 -5.71 1.43 -45.80
CA GLY A 12 -6.41 0.22 -46.27
C GLY A 12 -7.87 0.06 -45.84
N GLU A 13 -8.49 1.03 -45.16
CA GLU A 13 -9.92 0.94 -44.83
C GLU A 13 -10.82 0.89 -46.08
N PRO A 14 -11.91 0.10 -46.07
CA PRO A 14 -12.82 0.00 -47.19
C PRO A 14 -13.60 1.31 -47.41
N VAL A 15 -13.44 1.89 -48.60
CA VAL A 15 -14.16 3.08 -49.06
C VAL A 15 -14.91 2.72 -50.35
N PHE A 16 -16.17 3.12 -50.44
CA PHE A 16 -17.03 2.82 -51.59
C PHE A 16 -17.89 4.01 -51.98
N SER A 17 -17.96 4.28 -53.28
CA SER A 17 -18.67 5.42 -53.89
C SER A 17 -20.15 5.11 -54.20
N GLU A 18 -20.47 3.83 -54.40
CA GLU A 18 -21.81 3.33 -54.71
C GLU A 18 -22.44 2.60 -53.51
N GLU A 19 -23.77 2.43 -53.55
CA GLU A 19 -24.48 1.73 -52.48
C GLU A 19 -24.10 0.24 -52.48
N ILE A 20 -23.60 -0.24 -51.35
CA ILE A 20 -23.08 -1.60 -51.22
C ILE A 20 -24.21 -2.63 -51.08
N LYS A 21 -24.05 -3.79 -51.73
CA LYS A 21 -24.96 -4.93 -51.54
C LYS A 21 -24.72 -5.60 -50.18
N TYR A 22 -25.76 -6.22 -49.61
CA TYR A 22 -25.65 -6.91 -48.31
C TYR A 22 -24.52 -7.95 -48.22
N PHE A 23 -24.24 -8.66 -49.30
CA PHE A 23 -23.15 -9.64 -49.33
C PHE A 23 -21.76 -9.00 -49.16
N GLU A 24 -21.55 -7.83 -49.76
CA GLU A 24 -20.32 -7.06 -49.64
C GLU A 24 -20.19 -6.41 -48.26
N LEU A 25 -21.32 -5.99 -47.66
CA LEU A 25 -21.34 -5.50 -46.28
C LEU A 25 -20.78 -6.53 -45.28
N ALA A 26 -21.07 -7.83 -45.48
CA ALA A 26 -20.51 -8.89 -44.64
C ALA A 26 -18.98 -8.98 -44.75
N LYS A 27 -18.42 -8.81 -45.95
CA LYS A 27 -16.96 -8.77 -46.17
C LYS A 27 -16.33 -7.60 -45.40
N HIS A 28 -16.99 -6.44 -45.39
CA HIS A 28 -16.49 -5.27 -44.67
C HIS A 28 -16.59 -5.42 -43.15
N TYR A 29 -17.65 -6.01 -42.61
CA TYR A 29 -17.69 -6.35 -41.19
C TYR A 29 -16.57 -7.32 -40.78
N ASN A 30 -16.26 -8.29 -41.63
CA ASN A 30 -15.14 -9.20 -41.39
C ASN A 30 -13.80 -8.46 -41.42
N TYR A 31 -13.58 -7.54 -42.37
CA TYR A 31 -12.39 -6.69 -42.38
C TYR A 31 -12.22 -5.94 -41.05
N TYR A 32 -13.27 -5.29 -40.54
CA TYR A 32 -13.17 -4.56 -39.27
C TYR A 32 -12.93 -5.49 -38.08
N ARG A 33 -13.56 -6.67 -38.07
CA ARG A 33 -13.38 -7.67 -37.02
C ARG A 33 -11.95 -8.21 -36.96
N THR A 34 -11.29 -8.38 -38.11
CA THR A 34 -9.91 -8.88 -38.18
C THR A 34 -8.88 -7.82 -37.81
N ASN A 35 -9.11 -6.56 -38.20
CA ASN A 35 -8.11 -5.50 -38.07
C ASN A 35 -8.25 -4.63 -36.81
N PHE A 36 -9.39 -4.68 -36.14
CA PHE A 36 -9.67 -3.80 -34.99
C PHE A 36 -10.18 -4.56 -33.78
N SER A 37 -9.79 -4.10 -32.59
CA SER A 37 -10.27 -4.67 -31.34
C SER A 37 -11.68 -4.18 -31.00
N GLU A 38 -12.36 -4.88 -30.09
CA GLU A 38 -13.67 -4.44 -29.58
C GLU A 38 -13.62 -3.05 -28.91
N LYS A 39 -12.47 -2.67 -28.35
CA LYS A 39 -12.27 -1.34 -27.76
C LYS A 39 -12.28 -0.26 -28.84
N ASP A 40 -11.61 -0.52 -29.96
CA ASP A 40 -11.56 0.38 -31.10
C ASP A 40 -12.95 0.52 -31.75
N ALA A 41 -13.68 -0.58 -31.86
CA ALA A 41 -15.08 -0.60 -32.30
C ALA A 41 -15.94 0.38 -31.50
N LYS A 42 -15.90 0.26 -30.16
CA LYS A 42 -16.66 1.15 -29.28
C LYS A 42 -16.22 2.60 -29.42
N GLN A 43 -14.93 2.84 -29.65
CA GLN A 43 -14.42 4.18 -29.87
C GLN A 43 -14.95 4.78 -31.18
N PHE A 44 -15.08 4.01 -32.27
CA PHE A 44 -15.72 4.49 -33.51
C PHE A 44 -17.17 4.91 -33.31
N LEU A 45 -17.94 4.15 -32.53
CA LEU A 45 -19.31 4.52 -32.17
C LEU A 45 -19.35 5.81 -31.35
N ILE A 46 -18.45 5.95 -30.37
CA ILE A 46 -18.32 7.17 -29.56
C ILE A 46 -18.00 8.37 -30.44
N ASP A 47 -17.05 8.23 -31.36
CA ASP A 47 -16.62 9.31 -32.24
C ASP A 47 -17.76 9.74 -33.19
N TYR A 48 -18.53 8.77 -33.69
CA TYR A 48 -19.69 9.05 -34.54
C TYR A 48 -20.81 9.79 -33.79
N VAL A 49 -21.15 9.36 -32.59
CA VAL A 49 -22.29 9.90 -31.82
C VAL A 49 -21.89 11.06 -30.91
N SER A 50 -20.60 11.40 -30.81
CA SER A 50 -20.04 12.45 -29.93
C SER A 50 -20.73 13.82 -30.01
N CYS A 51 -21.34 14.14 -31.15
CA CYS A 51 -22.10 15.39 -31.34
C CYS A 51 -23.55 15.33 -30.85
N GLN A 52 -24.12 14.12 -30.69
CA GLN A 52 -25.53 13.89 -30.38
C GLN A 52 -25.74 13.32 -28.98
N LYS A 53 -24.84 12.45 -28.50
CA LYS A 53 -24.94 11.82 -27.17
C LYS A 53 -23.61 11.87 -26.43
N LYS A 54 -23.67 11.93 -25.10
CA LYS A 54 -22.49 11.90 -24.22
C LYS A 54 -21.83 10.52 -24.26
N LYS A 55 -20.49 10.49 -24.26
CA LYS A 55 -19.66 9.26 -24.18
C LYS A 55 -20.05 8.34 -23.01
N SER A 56 -20.53 8.92 -21.91
CA SER A 56 -20.97 8.17 -20.73
C SER A 56 -22.15 7.22 -20.99
N ILE A 57 -23.04 7.53 -21.94
CA ILE A 57 -24.21 6.68 -22.26
C ILE A 57 -23.76 5.39 -22.96
N ILE A 58 -22.80 5.50 -23.88
CA ILE A 58 -22.23 4.36 -24.60
C ILE A 58 -21.42 3.51 -23.63
N ASN A 59 -20.61 4.15 -22.78
CA ASN A 59 -19.82 3.45 -21.78
C ASN A 59 -20.67 2.79 -20.69
N SER A 60 -21.94 3.17 -20.52
CA SER A 60 -22.79 2.58 -19.50
C SER A 60 -23.47 1.29 -19.98
N GLN A 61 -23.58 1.08 -21.30
CA GLN A 61 -24.19 -0.13 -21.86
C GLN A 61 -23.42 -1.38 -21.41
N SER A 62 -24.19 -2.41 -21.05
CA SER A 62 -23.67 -3.75 -20.74
C SER A 62 -23.14 -4.45 -22.00
N TYR A 63 -23.88 -4.33 -23.10
CA TYR A 63 -23.56 -4.92 -24.39
C TYR A 63 -23.83 -3.93 -25.52
N ILE A 64 -22.94 -3.91 -26.51
CA ILE A 64 -23.10 -3.13 -27.75
C ILE A 64 -22.75 -4.07 -28.90
N PRO A 65 -23.68 -4.32 -29.84
CA PRO A 65 -23.38 -5.13 -31.02
C PRO A 65 -22.24 -4.52 -31.84
N LEU A 66 -21.20 -5.31 -32.11
CA LEU A 66 -20.03 -4.84 -32.88
C LEU A 66 -20.41 -4.37 -34.30
N SER A 67 -21.44 -4.97 -34.90
CA SER A 67 -21.96 -4.53 -36.20
C SER A 67 -22.36 -3.05 -36.19
N MET A 68 -23.00 -2.56 -35.11
CA MET A 68 -23.38 -1.15 -34.99
C MET A 68 -22.15 -0.23 -34.86
N CYS A 69 -21.12 -0.69 -34.17
CA CYS A 69 -19.84 0.02 -34.06
C CYS A 69 -19.14 0.17 -35.42
N TRP A 70 -19.12 -0.89 -36.22
CA TRP A 70 -18.53 -0.87 -37.56
C TRP A 70 -19.35 -0.03 -38.54
N THR A 71 -20.68 -0.10 -38.47
CA THR A 71 -21.58 0.78 -39.22
C THR A 71 -21.30 2.26 -38.92
N ALA A 72 -21.07 2.61 -37.66
CA ALA A 72 -20.71 3.98 -37.28
C ALA A 72 -19.39 4.45 -37.91
N ARG A 73 -18.41 3.55 -38.07
CA ARG A 73 -17.14 3.86 -38.76
C ARG A 73 -17.35 4.03 -40.26
N MET A 74 -18.09 3.13 -40.90
CA MET A 74 -18.40 3.23 -42.34
C MET A 74 -19.14 4.54 -42.65
N LEU A 75 -20.17 4.89 -41.86
CA LEU A 75 -20.89 6.16 -42.02
C LEU A 75 -20.00 7.38 -41.73
N SER A 76 -19.05 7.30 -40.78
CA SER A 76 -18.07 8.36 -40.55
C SER A 76 -17.16 8.62 -41.75
N ASN A 77 -16.89 7.58 -42.54
CA ASN A 77 -16.05 7.64 -43.74
C ASN A 77 -16.84 8.04 -45.00
N ASN A 78 -18.12 8.46 -44.86
CA ASN A 78 -19.04 8.83 -45.94
C ASN A 78 -19.39 7.69 -46.91
N ASN A 79 -19.28 6.44 -46.45
CA ASN A 79 -19.69 5.29 -47.24
C ASN A 79 -21.22 5.17 -47.35
N LYS A 80 -21.74 4.77 -48.53
CA LYS A 80 -23.19 4.62 -48.79
C LYS A 80 -23.70 3.22 -48.46
N LEU A 81 -24.36 3.08 -47.32
CA LEU A 81 -24.90 1.80 -46.85
C LEU A 81 -26.38 1.61 -47.24
N PRO A 82 -26.85 0.36 -47.34
CA PRO A 82 -28.27 0.05 -47.53
C PRO A 82 -29.16 0.77 -46.54
N GLU A 83 -30.26 1.34 -47.03
CA GLU A 83 -31.19 2.14 -46.22
C GLU A 83 -31.69 1.37 -44.99
N THR A 84 -32.00 0.09 -45.15
CA THR A 84 -32.39 -0.82 -44.05
C THR A 84 -31.36 -0.90 -42.91
N VAL A 85 -30.06 -0.83 -43.21
CA VAL A 85 -28.96 -0.91 -42.24
C VAL A 85 -28.82 0.43 -41.54
N VAL A 86 -28.92 1.53 -42.30
CA VAL A 86 -28.92 2.89 -41.77
C VAL A 86 -30.10 3.11 -40.83
N SER A 87 -31.30 2.67 -41.21
CA SER A 87 -32.52 2.76 -40.39
C SER A 87 -32.40 1.95 -39.09
N LYS A 88 -31.88 0.71 -39.16
CA LYS A 88 -31.59 -0.10 -37.97
C LYS A 88 -30.55 0.55 -37.06
N PHE A 89 -29.53 1.14 -37.63
CA PHE A 89 -28.49 1.84 -36.89
C PHE A 89 -29.02 3.11 -36.20
N ASN A 90 -29.82 3.93 -36.90
CA ASN A 90 -30.44 5.11 -36.31
C ASN A 90 -31.39 4.74 -35.17
N ALA A 91 -32.25 3.72 -35.38
CA ALA A 91 -33.11 3.21 -34.32
C ALA A 91 -32.32 2.70 -33.10
N PHE A 92 -31.17 2.05 -33.32
CA PHE A 92 -30.27 1.65 -32.24
C PHE A 92 -29.71 2.86 -31.50
N ILE A 93 -29.22 3.87 -32.22
CA ILE A 93 -28.70 5.11 -31.61
C ILE A 93 -29.80 5.79 -30.79
N ASP A 94 -31.01 5.95 -31.31
CA ASP A 94 -32.11 6.62 -30.62
C ASP A 94 -32.47 5.92 -29.31
N ASN A 95 -32.48 4.59 -29.32
CA ASN A 95 -32.78 3.75 -28.16
C ASN A 95 -31.67 3.72 -27.09
N LEU A 96 -30.45 4.21 -27.37
CA LEU A 96 -29.39 4.30 -26.36
C LEU A 96 -29.78 5.25 -25.22
N LYS A 97 -30.05 4.69 -24.03
CA LYS A 97 -30.33 5.41 -22.79
C LYS A 97 -29.27 5.08 -21.74
N PHE A 98 -29.08 5.98 -20.77
CA PHE A 98 -28.11 5.76 -19.70
C PHE A 98 -28.57 4.61 -18.79
N GLU A 99 -27.89 3.47 -18.88
CA GLU A 99 -28.06 2.36 -17.94
C GLU A 99 -27.12 2.50 -16.75
N LYS A 100 -27.66 2.58 -15.52
CA LYS A 100 -26.83 2.44 -14.32
C LYS A 100 -26.35 0.99 -14.27
N ARG A 101 -25.05 0.76 -14.51
CA ARG A 101 -24.43 -0.57 -14.36
C ARG A 101 -24.67 -1.07 -12.94
N LYS A 102 -25.57 -2.04 -12.79
CA LYS A 102 -25.55 -2.91 -11.61
C LYS A 102 -24.25 -3.69 -11.72
N VAL A 103 -23.33 -3.47 -10.78
CA VAL A 103 -22.14 -4.32 -10.64
C VAL A 103 -22.68 -5.69 -10.26
N VAL A 104 -22.86 -6.56 -11.25
CA VAL A 104 -23.04 -7.98 -11.00
C VAL A 104 -21.68 -8.44 -10.48
N VAL A 105 -21.61 -8.65 -9.17
CA VAL A 105 -20.52 -9.38 -8.55
C VAL A 105 -20.58 -10.75 -9.19
N ASN A 106 -19.63 -11.04 -10.09
CA ASN A 106 -19.46 -12.40 -10.55
C ASN A 106 -19.22 -13.25 -9.31
N ASP A 107 -20.09 -14.23 -9.04
CA ASP A 107 -19.83 -15.25 -8.04
C ASP A 107 -18.48 -15.87 -8.39
N ALA A 108 -17.47 -15.55 -7.57
CA ALA A 108 -16.17 -16.14 -7.70
C ALA A 108 -16.33 -17.65 -7.51
N LEU A 109 -15.74 -18.44 -8.41
CA LEU A 109 -15.46 -19.86 -8.16
C LEU A 109 -15.02 -20.02 -6.70
N PRO A 110 -15.47 -21.04 -5.96
CA PRO A 110 -15.19 -21.18 -4.54
C PRO A 110 -13.67 -21.18 -4.33
N SER A 111 -13.15 -20.01 -3.98
CA SER A 111 -11.74 -19.80 -3.71
C SER A 111 -11.52 -20.45 -2.36
N VAL A 112 -10.82 -21.59 -2.35
CA VAL A 112 -10.36 -22.24 -1.12
C VAL A 112 -9.80 -21.14 -0.21
N SER A 113 -10.40 -20.99 0.98
CA SER A 113 -10.01 -19.95 1.92
C SER A 113 -8.50 -20.03 2.16
N ILE A 114 -7.87 -18.87 2.34
CA ILE A 114 -6.42 -18.79 2.57
C ILE A 114 -6.03 -19.65 3.79
N GLU A 115 -6.92 -19.72 4.78
CA GLU A 115 -6.81 -20.59 5.96
C GLU A 115 -6.73 -22.07 5.57
N LYS A 116 -7.64 -22.56 4.73
CA LYS A 116 -7.62 -23.96 4.28
C LYS A 116 -6.38 -24.28 3.45
N LYS A 117 -5.85 -23.32 2.67
CA LYS A 117 -4.57 -23.49 1.98
C LYS A 117 -3.39 -23.58 2.93
N ASN A 118 -3.36 -22.76 3.98
CA ASN A 118 -2.32 -22.81 4.99
C ASN A 118 -2.39 -24.11 5.80
N GLN A 119 -3.61 -24.55 6.16
CA GLN A 119 -3.80 -25.81 6.88
C GLN A 119 -3.35 -27.01 6.04
N ASN A 120 -3.70 -27.05 4.76
CA ASN A 120 -3.25 -28.12 3.87
C ASN A 120 -1.72 -28.18 3.81
N LYS A 121 -1.05 -27.03 3.72
CA LYS A 121 0.43 -26.98 3.75
C LYS A 121 1.02 -27.52 5.05
N ILE A 122 0.41 -27.21 6.19
CA ILE A 122 0.83 -27.73 7.49
C ILE A 122 0.66 -29.24 7.51
N ASN A 123 -0.50 -29.74 7.09
CA ASN A 123 -0.80 -31.17 7.06
C ASN A 123 0.14 -31.95 6.13
N ASP A 124 0.42 -31.43 4.93
CA ASP A 124 1.33 -32.07 3.97
C ASP A 124 2.77 -32.12 4.51
N ALA A 125 3.22 -31.02 5.14
CA ALA A 125 4.55 -30.96 5.77
C ALA A 125 4.64 -31.91 6.98
N TYR A 126 3.59 -31.99 7.78
CA TYR A 126 3.53 -32.89 8.94
C TYR A 126 3.48 -34.36 8.52
N SER A 127 2.77 -34.70 7.44
CA SER A 127 2.76 -36.06 6.91
C SER A 127 4.15 -36.54 6.47
N LEU A 128 4.94 -35.66 5.85
CA LEU A 128 6.34 -35.98 5.53
C LEU A 128 7.17 -36.14 6.81
N LEU A 129 6.93 -35.28 7.82
CA LEU A 129 7.61 -35.33 9.11
C LEU A 129 7.37 -36.66 9.81
N GLU A 130 6.12 -37.14 9.87
CA GLU A 130 5.75 -38.44 10.44
C GLU A 130 6.54 -39.58 9.78
N SER A 131 6.64 -39.56 8.44
CA SER A 131 7.44 -40.55 7.71
C SER A 131 8.94 -40.52 8.08
N MET A 132 9.47 -39.38 8.54
CA MET A 132 10.83 -39.28 9.05
C MET A 132 10.94 -39.74 10.50
N ILE A 133 9.91 -39.47 11.31
CA ILE A 133 9.81 -39.92 12.71
C ILE A 133 9.73 -41.45 12.76
N ASP A 134 8.92 -42.09 11.91
CA ASP A 134 8.85 -43.55 11.79
C ASP A 134 10.24 -44.16 11.53
N LYS A 135 11.02 -43.58 10.62
CA LYS A 135 12.40 -44.03 10.34
C LYS A 135 13.34 -43.82 11.53
N LEU A 136 13.12 -42.77 12.32
CA LEU A 136 13.86 -42.55 13.56
C LEU A 136 13.55 -43.64 14.59
N PHE A 137 12.30 -44.09 14.67
CA PHE A 137 11.90 -45.23 15.50
C PHE A 137 12.49 -46.55 14.99
N ASP A 138 12.42 -46.82 13.68
CA ASP A 138 12.98 -48.02 13.05
C ASP A 138 14.51 -48.13 13.24
N SER A 139 15.21 -47.01 13.11
CA SER A 139 16.66 -46.91 13.35
C SER A 139 17.02 -46.90 14.84
N LYS A 140 16.03 -46.94 15.75
CA LYS A 140 16.17 -46.85 17.20
C LYS A 140 16.96 -45.62 17.65
N GLY A 141 16.72 -44.49 16.97
CA GLY A 141 17.32 -43.19 17.26
C GLY A 141 18.67 -42.93 16.59
N LYS A 142 19.19 -43.85 15.77
CA LYS A 142 20.50 -43.69 15.12
C LYS A 142 20.48 -42.63 14.03
N ASP A 143 19.36 -42.51 13.32
CA ASP A 143 19.21 -41.50 12.28
C ASP A 143 18.89 -40.14 12.90
N THR A 144 19.36 -39.08 12.26
CA THR A 144 19.09 -37.69 12.65
C THR A 144 18.10 -37.08 11.68
N ILE A 145 17.02 -36.49 12.21
CA ILE A 145 16.04 -35.70 11.43
C ILE A 145 16.39 -34.22 11.58
N SER A 146 16.29 -33.45 10.49
CA SER A 146 16.37 -31.99 10.53
C SER A 146 15.14 -31.34 9.90
N ALA A 147 14.70 -30.21 10.46
CA ALA A 147 13.54 -29.46 9.98
C ALA A 147 13.80 -28.72 8.66
N GLU A 148 15.07 -28.43 8.34
CA GLU A 148 15.45 -27.54 7.24
C GLU A 148 14.89 -27.98 5.88
N GLY A 149 15.00 -29.28 5.57
CA GLY A 149 14.47 -29.84 4.32
C GLY A 149 12.96 -29.69 4.19
N VAL A 150 12.22 -29.91 5.28
CA VAL A 150 10.74 -29.80 5.31
C VAL A 150 10.32 -28.33 5.16
N ILE A 151 11.01 -27.42 5.84
CA ILE A 151 10.74 -25.98 5.78
C ILE A 151 10.93 -25.44 4.36
N MET A 152 12.04 -25.80 3.71
CA MET A 152 12.32 -25.33 2.35
C MET A 152 11.35 -25.94 1.33
N MET A 153 11.09 -27.25 1.42
CA MET A 153 10.24 -27.96 0.45
C MET A 153 8.81 -27.42 0.42
N TYR A 154 8.22 -27.12 1.58
CA TYR A 154 6.84 -26.64 1.68
C TYR A 154 6.71 -25.11 1.78
N GLY A 155 7.84 -24.39 1.81
CA GLY A 155 7.88 -22.94 1.99
C GLY A 155 7.16 -22.52 3.26
N LEU A 156 7.53 -23.14 4.39
CA LEU A 156 6.88 -22.92 5.67
C LEU A 156 7.28 -21.56 6.25
N ASN A 157 6.28 -20.79 6.67
CA ASN A 157 6.52 -19.55 7.40
C ASN A 157 6.59 -19.83 8.91
N LYS A 158 6.91 -18.79 9.70
CA LYS A 158 7.01 -18.89 11.15
C LYS A 158 5.75 -19.48 11.80
N ASN A 159 4.56 -19.09 11.34
CA ASN A 159 3.30 -19.56 11.93
C ASN A 159 3.05 -21.05 11.62
N HIS A 160 3.39 -21.50 10.42
CA HIS A 160 3.31 -22.92 10.06
C HIS A 160 4.30 -23.73 10.91
N ALA A 161 5.53 -23.24 11.04
CA ALA A 161 6.56 -23.90 11.83
C ALA A 161 6.20 -23.97 13.33
N THR A 162 5.58 -22.93 13.89
CA THR A 162 5.08 -22.98 15.28
C THR A 162 3.96 -24.00 15.46
N SER A 163 3.00 -24.09 14.53
CA SER A 163 1.95 -25.11 14.62
C SER A 163 2.51 -26.53 14.51
N ILE A 164 3.47 -26.77 13.62
CA ILE A 164 4.14 -28.08 13.51
C ILE A 164 4.91 -28.42 14.79
N ALA A 165 5.61 -27.44 15.39
CA ALA A 165 6.32 -27.62 16.65
C ALA A 165 5.38 -27.93 17.83
N GLU A 166 4.16 -27.40 17.81
CA GLU A 166 3.11 -27.72 18.78
C GLU A 166 2.55 -29.14 18.57
N SER A 167 2.24 -29.54 17.33
CA SER A 167 1.83 -30.91 17.02
C SER A 167 2.87 -31.93 17.46
N LEU A 168 4.15 -31.69 17.13
CA LEU A 168 5.26 -32.56 17.53
C LEU A 168 5.45 -32.63 19.06
N GLU A 169 5.18 -31.53 19.77
CA GLU A 169 5.19 -31.56 21.24
C GLU A 169 4.08 -32.46 21.79
N ASN A 170 2.86 -32.30 21.27
CA ASN A 170 1.67 -32.94 21.79
C ASN A 170 1.58 -34.43 21.44
N GLU A 171 2.04 -34.81 20.25
CA GLU A 171 1.87 -36.17 19.73
C GLU A 171 3.07 -37.09 20.03
N HIS A 172 4.28 -36.55 20.19
CA HIS A 172 5.47 -37.38 20.38
C HIS A 172 6.25 -37.02 21.65
N ILE A 173 6.65 -35.75 21.82
CA ILE A 173 7.57 -35.37 22.92
C ILE A 173 6.91 -35.53 24.29
N LYS A 174 5.61 -35.25 24.40
CA LYS A 174 4.87 -35.35 25.65
C LYS A 174 4.87 -36.79 26.17
N ASP A 175 4.59 -37.77 25.32
CA ASP A 175 4.62 -39.19 25.67
C ASP A 175 5.94 -39.57 26.33
N PHE A 176 7.08 -39.20 25.74
CA PHE A 176 8.40 -39.50 26.30
C PHE A 176 8.66 -38.89 27.69
N ARG A 177 7.94 -37.83 28.08
CA ARG A 177 8.02 -37.28 29.45
C ARG A 177 7.20 -38.10 30.44
N GLU A 178 6.13 -38.71 29.96
CA GLU A 178 5.10 -39.38 30.76
C GLU A 178 5.28 -40.90 30.79
N ILE A 179 6.18 -41.49 29.98
CA ILE A 179 6.50 -42.93 30.00
C ILE A 179 6.77 -43.46 31.42
N ALA A 180 7.39 -42.69 32.32
CA ALA A 180 7.67 -43.20 33.67
C ALA A 180 6.41 -43.37 34.53
N ASP A 181 5.36 -42.59 34.23
CA ASP A 181 4.17 -42.42 35.08
C ASP A 181 2.93 -43.12 34.49
N ASP A 182 2.96 -43.52 33.22
CA ASP A 182 1.84 -44.13 32.49
C ASP A 182 2.18 -45.57 32.05
N GLU A 183 1.41 -46.56 32.55
CA GLU A 183 1.60 -47.98 32.23
C GLU A 183 1.37 -48.30 30.75
N ASP A 184 0.42 -47.63 30.08
CA ASP A 184 0.11 -47.86 28.67
C ASP A 184 1.27 -47.37 27.79
N LEU A 185 1.89 -46.24 28.15
CA LEU A 185 3.07 -45.73 27.46
C LEU A 185 4.30 -46.63 27.68
N GLN A 186 4.45 -47.23 28.87
CA GLN A 186 5.53 -48.20 29.11
C GLN A 186 5.40 -49.42 28.21
N GLU A 187 4.18 -49.93 28.05
CA GLU A 187 3.90 -51.04 27.13
C GLU A 187 4.17 -50.63 25.68
N ALA A 188 3.64 -49.48 25.25
CA ALA A 188 3.78 -48.98 23.88
C ALA A 188 5.24 -48.80 23.45
N TYR A 189 6.11 -48.33 24.35
CA TYR A 189 7.54 -48.07 24.07
C TYR A 189 8.49 -49.18 24.56
N SER A 190 7.97 -50.33 24.99
CA SER A 190 8.74 -51.45 25.56
C SER A 190 9.77 -52.07 24.59
N PHE A 191 9.55 -51.94 23.28
CA PHE A 191 10.46 -52.41 22.24
C PHE A 191 11.78 -51.59 22.13
N LEU A 192 11.85 -50.45 22.83
CA LEU A 192 13.02 -49.59 22.93
C LEU A 192 13.68 -49.66 24.30
N THR A 193 15.01 -49.69 24.32
CA THR A 193 15.77 -49.51 25.57
C THR A 193 15.69 -48.05 26.06
N LYS A 194 15.84 -47.81 27.37
CA LYS A 194 15.89 -46.46 27.95
C LYS A 194 16.91 -45.54 27.25
N ARG A 195 18.04 -46.09 26.80
CA ARG A 195 19.06 -45.35 26.04
C ARG A 195 18.55 -44.91 24.67
N GLN A 196 17.81 -45.77 23.98
CA GLN A 196 17.21 -45.46 22.67
C GLN A 196 16.07 -44.46 22.80
N GLN A 197 15.20 -44.61 23.82
CA GLN A 197 14.15 -43.65 24.14
C GLN A 197 14.73 -42.24 24.36
N ASN A 198 15.80 -42.12 25.16
CA ASN A 198 16.49 -40.85 25.39
C ASN A 198 17.11 -40.25 24.11
N LEU A 199 17.61 -41.09 23.21
CA LEU A 199 18.19 -40.64 21.93
C LEU A 199 17.11 -40.08 21.01
N ILE A 200 15.99 -40.79 20.86
CA ILE A 200 14.83 -40.37 20.07
C ILE A 200 14.26 -39.08 20.66
N PHE A 201 14.04 -39.02 21.98
CA PHE A 201 13.54 -37.83 22.66
C PHE A 201 14.43 -36.61 22.44
N LYS A 202 15.76 -36.79 22.46
CA LYS A 202 16.70 -35.70 22.16
C LYS A 202 16.57 -35.23 20.71
N ASN A 203 16.47 -36.15 19.74
CA ASN A 203 16.32 -35.80 18.34
C ASN A 203 15.00 -35.06 18.08
N LEU A 204 13.89 -35.50 18.68
CA LEU A 204 12.60 -34.81 18.57
C LEU A 204 12.63 -33.40 19.20
N LYS A 205 13.26 -33.24 20.37
CA LYS A 205 13.46 -31.91 20.98
C LYS A 205 14.27 -30.98 20.10
N GLN A 206 15.37 -31.48 19.53
CA GLN A 206 16.18 -30.70 18.60
C GLN A 206 15.36 -30.31 17.37
N LEU A 207 14.60 -31.23 16.80
CA LEU A 207 13.72 -30.99 15.66
C LEU A 207 12.69 -29.89 15.96
N LYS A 208 12.07 -29.93 17.15
CA LYS A 208 11.17 -28.87 17.62
C LYS A 208 11.86 -27.51 17.70
N GLU A 209 13.06 -27.47 18.28
CA GLU A 209 13.85 -26.23 18.38
C GLU A 209 14.21 -25.69 16.99
N GLU A 210 14.55 -26.56 16.04
CA GLU A 210 14.81 -26.17 14.65
C GLU A 210 13.59 -25.50 14.01
N PHE A 211 12.38 -26.05 14.17
CA PHE A 211 11.14 -25.41 13.70
C PHE A 211 10.86 -24.06 14.39
N LEU A 212 11.12 -23.95 15.70
CA LEU A 212 10.94 -22.69 16.43
C LEU A 212 12.01 -21.64 16.05
N SER A 213 13.18 -22.09 15.61
CA SER A 213 14.29 -21.23 15.19
C SER A 213 14.08 -20.58 13.83
N VAL A 214 12.99 -20.93 13.11
CA VAL A 214 12.59 -20.32 11.84
C VAL A 214 12.30 -18.83 12.06
N LYS A 215 13.37 -18.04 11.92
CA LYS A 215 13.28 -16.62 11.56
C LYS A 215 12.55 -16.56 10.23
N THR A 216 11.88 -15.46 9.91
CA THR A 216 11.09 -15.28 8.68
C THR A 216 11.94 -15.52 7.42
N VAL A 217 12.19 -16.79 7.07
CA VAL A 217 12.96 -17.27 5.93
C VAL A 217 11.97 -18.00 5.03
N VAL A 218 10.95 -17.25 4.63
CA VAL A 218 10.54 -17.32 3.25
C VAL A 218 10.58 -15.87 2.81
N ASP A 219 11.75 -15.47 2.31
CA ASP A 219 11.87 -14.40 1.32
C ASP A 219 11.04 -14.87 0.11
N SER A 220 9.71 -14.88 0.28
CA SER A 220 8.75 -14.96 -0.81
C SER A 220 9.12 -13.80 -1.70
N ASP A 221 9.77 -14.11 -2.83
CA ASP A 221 10.27 -13.21 -3.86
C ASP A 221 9.97 -11.78 -3.50
N LYS A 222 10.91 -11.10 -2.82
CA LYS A 222 10.74 -9.71 -2.36
C LYS A 222 10.16 -8.94 -3.53
N LYS A 223 8.83 -8.77 -3.56
CA LYS A 223 8.14 -7.99 -4.58
C LYS A 223 8.87 -6.67 -4.55
N LYS A 224 9.63 -6.35 -5.60
CA LYS A 224 10.45 -5.13 -5.64
C LYS A 224 9.57 -4.01 -5.12
N LYS A 225 9.87 -3.52 -3.91
CA LYS A 225 9.07 -2.46 -3.28
C LYS A 225 9.05 -1.36 -4.33
N ARG A 226 7.85 -1.02 -4.84
CA ARG A 226 7.72 0.00 -5.88
C ARG A 226 8.46 1.23 -5.37
N ALA A 227 9.32 1.81 -6.21
CA ALA A 227 10.02 3.03 -5.88
C ALA A 227 8.97 4.06 -5.43
N VAL A 228 8.97 4.38 -4.13
CA VAL A 228 8.07 5.38 -3.58
C VAL A 228 8.62 6.71 -4.06
N LYS A 229 7.90 7.38 -4.96
CA LYS A 229 8.24 8.74 -5.35
C LYS A 229 8.24 9.60 -4.09
N LEU A 230 9.35 10.29 -3.82
CA LEU A 230 9.43 11.25 -2.73
C LEU A 230 8.28 12.25 -2.90
N LYS A 231 7.51 12.46 -1.84
CA LYS A 231 6.42 13.44 -1.89
C LYS A 231 7.03 14.82 -2.08
N PRO A 232 6.47 15.68 -2.96
CA PRO A 232 6.94 17.04 -3.09
C PRO A 232 6.80 17.77 -1.75
N VAL A 233 7.76 18.64 -1.43
CA VAL A 233 7.83 19.36 -0.14
C VAL A 233 6.54 20.15 0.14
N ALA A 234 5.87 20.66 -0.89
CA ALA A 234 4.58 21.33 -0.76
C ALA A 234 3.45 20.42 -0.22
N GLU A 235 3.45 19.13 -0.57
CA GLU A 235 2.47 18.17 -0.04
C GLU A 235 2.77 17.78 1.41
N LEU A 236 4.04 17.73 1.80
CA LEU A 236 4.46 17.41 3.16
C LEU A 236 4.03 18.50 4.17
N ILE A 237 4.08 19.75 3.72
CA ILE A 237 3.84 20.93 4.56
C ILE A 237 2.34 21.33 4.62
N LYS A 238 1.51 20.85 3.68
CA LYS A 238 0.12 21.32 3.46
C LYS A 238 -0.76 21.38 4.72
N ASN A 239 -0.56 20.46 5.66
CA ASN A 239 -1.42 20.30 6.83
C ASN A 239 -0.86 20.96 8.11
N ILE A 240 0.28 21.65 8.01
CA ILE A 240 0.88 22.37 9.13
C ILE A 240 0.20 23.72 9.30
N LYS A 241 -0.26 23.99 10.53
CA LYS A 241 -0.91 25.25 10.86
C LYS A 241 0.15 26.34 11.07
N PHE A 242 0.29 27.26 10.12
CA PHE A 242 1.21 28.41 10.25
C PHE A 242 0.52 29.75 10.02
N LYS A 243 1.18 30.82 10.49
CA LYS A 243 0.78 32.21 10.27
C LYS A 243 1.97 32.96 9.68
N ASN A 244 1.70 33.85 8.71
CA ASN A 244 2.76 34.60 8.01
C ASN A 244 3.45 35.64 8.90
N GLU A 245 2.78 36.12 9.94
CA GLU A 245 3.28 37.20 10.78
C GLU A 245 2.69 37.13 12.20
N VAL A 246 3.53 37.40 13.20
CA VAL A 246 3.15 37.54 14.61
C VAL A 246 3.98 38.67 15.21
N TYR A 247 3.33 39.62 15.91
CA TYR A 247 3.98 40.80 16.54
C TYR A 247 4.82 41.67 15.59
N GLY A 248 4.41 41.85 14.33
CA GLY A 248 5.20 42.62 13.36
C GLY A 248 6.39 41.86 12.77
N LEU A 249 6.58 40.59 13.17
CA LEU A 249 7.72 39.77 12.75
C LEU A 249 7.29 38.79 11.65
N PRO A 250 7.97 38.80 10.48
CA PRO A 250 7.67 37.87 9.40
C PRO A 250 8.07 36.45 9.79
N SER A 251 7.22 35.48 9.46
CA SER A 251 7.52 34.06 9.64
C SER A 251 8.49 33.59 8.57
N VAL A 252 9.49 32.82 8.99
CA VAL A 252 10.29 31.99 8.09
C VAL A 252 9.36 30.97 7.41
N GLU A 253 9.54 30.74 6.10
CA GLU A 253 8.76 29.71 5.39
C GLU A 253 9.05 28.32 5.98
N ILE A 254 8.01 27.49 6.13
CA ILE A 254 8.17 26.13 6.70
C ILE A 254 9.13 25.27 5.88
N LYS A 255 9.28 25.55 4.57
CA LYS A 255 10.27 24.86 3.72
C LYS A 255 11.69 24.98 4.28
N HIS A 256 12.02 26.13 4.87
CA HIS A 256 13.33 26.39 5.45
C HIS A 256 13.48 25.77 6.84
N LEU A 257 12.39 25.40 7.52
CA LEU A 257 12.42 24.69 8.79
C LEU A 257 12.93 23.24 8.63
N LEU A 258 12.67 22.62 7.47
CA LEU A 258 13.03 21.24 7.21
C LEU A 258 14.56 21.05 7.23
N GLY A 259 15.04 20.09 7.99
CA GLY A 259 16.48 19.84 8.16
C GLY A 259 17.21 20.82 9.07
N LYS A 260 16.50 21.70 9.79
CA LYS A 260 17.10 22.55 10.83
C LYS A 260 17.12 21.85 12.17
N ARG A 261 18.09 22.21 13.01
CA ARG A 261 18.25 21.60 14.35
C ARG A 261 17.55 22.35 15.46
N VAL A 262 17.39 23.67 15.33
CA VAL A 262 16.74 24.49 16.36
C VAL A 262 15.73 25.43 15.71
N ALA A 263 14.53 25.49 16.28
CA ALA A 263 13.47 26.39 15.83
C ALA A 263 12.77 27.06 17.01
N TYR A 264 12.47 28.35 16.84
CA TYR A 264 11.66 29.12 17.79
C TYR A 264 10.29 29.41 17.19
N LEU A 265 9.27 28.81 17.81
CA LEU A 265 7.87 28.95 17.42
C LEU A 265 7.17 29.94 18.36
N VAL A 266 6.41 30.88 17.80
CA VAL A 266 5.64 31.84 18.59
C VAL A 266 4.17 31.76 18.21
N SER A 267 3.32 31.67 19.22
CA SER A 267 1.86 31.73 19.08
C SER A 267 1.32 32.97 19.77
N ASP A 268 0.58 33.78 19.02
CA ASP A 268 -0.20 34.92 19.52
C ASP A 268 -1.43 34.46 20.32
N VAL A 269 -2.08 33.37 19.88
CA VAL A 269 -3.26 32.80 20.53
C VAL A 269 -2.93 32.29 21.94
N LYS A 270 -1.90 31.44 22.06
CA LYS A 270 -1.48 30.89 23.36
C LYS A 270 -0.58 31.83 24.14
N ARG A 271 -0.09 32.91 23.53
CA ARG A 271 0.89 33.83 24.12
C ARG A 271 2.13 33.09 24.64
N THR A 272 2.67 32.21 23.80
CA THR A 272 3.78 31.32 24.16
C THR A 272 4.88 31.32 23.11
N ILE A 273 6.12 31.24 23.59
CA ILE A 273 7.30 30.99 22.79
C ILE A 273 7.76 29.57 23.11
N ILE A 274 8.01 28.77 22.07
CA ILE A 274 8.41 27.37 22.19
C ILE A 274 9.71 27.18 21.42
N ARG A 275 10.71 26.63 22.08
CA ARG A 275 11.98 26.21 21.49
C ARG A 275 11.89 24.73 21.20
N LEU A 276 12.15 24.34 19.96
CA LEU A 276 12.26 22.96 19.54
C LEU A 276 13.72 22.64 19.20
N GLU A 277 14.18 21.46 19.59
CA GLU A 277 15.48 20.92 19.17
C GLU A 277 15.35 19.57 18.48
N SER A 278 16.21 19.35 17.49
CA SER A 278 16.34 18.12 16.72
C SER A 278 17.82 17.85 16.41
N LYS A 279 18.27 16.63 16.65
CA LYS A 279 19.61 16.15 16.28
C LYS A 279 19.68 15.78 14.80
N SER A 280 18.62 15.14 14.28
CA SER A 280 18.53 14.64 12.90
C SER A 280 17.84 15.60 11.93
N GLY A 281 17.37 16.75 12.41
CA GLY A 281 16.70 17.77 11.60
C GLY A 281 15.19 17.59 11.57
N PHE A 282 14.46 18.70 11.60
CA PHE A 282 13.00 18.64 11.57
C PHE A 282 12.47 18.06 10.26
N GLU A 283 11.50 17.16 10.39
CA GLU A 283 10.69 16.63 9.29
C GLU A 283 9.22 16.92 9.53
N THR A 284 8.38 16.66 8.51
CA THR A 284 6.95 16.96 8.58
C THR A 284 6.11 15.77 8.16
N ARG A 285 5.05 15.52 8.93
CA ARG A 285 4.03 14.52 8.59
C ARG A 285 2.66 15.03 8.98
N SER A 286 1.85 15.35 7.98
CA SER A 286 0.51 15.90 8.20
C SER A 286 0.58 17.17 9.08
N SER A 287 0.01 17.15 10.28
CA SER A 287 0.02 18.28 11.22
C SER A 287 1.11 18.18 12.32
N PHE A 288 2.16 17.39 12.09
CA PHE A 288 3.21 17.12 13.06
C PHE A 288 4.58 17.51 12.51
N LEU A 289 5.41 18.07 13.41
CA LEU A 289 6.85 18.10 13.25
C LEU A 289 7.43 16.81 13.84
N ILE A 290 8.19 16.08 13.03
CA ILE A 290 8.87 14.83 13.40
C ILE A 290 10.34 15.13 13.68
N ASN A 291 11.00 14.22 14.40
CA ASN A 291 12.39 14.30 14.84
C ASN A 291 12.61 15.39 15.89
N VAL A 292 11.59 15.67 16.70
CA VAL A 292 11.74 16.61 17.81
C VAL A 292 12.25 15.83 19.02
N ASP A 293 13.49 16.10 19.42
CA ASP A 293 14.13 15.44 20.56
C ASP A 293 13.79 16.14 21.87
N SER A 294 13.70 17.48 21.84
CA SER A 294 13.35 18.28 23.00
C SER A 294 12.45 19.46 22.60
N ALA A 295 11.56 19.83 23.51
CA ALA A 295 10.70 20.99 23.35
C ALA A 295 10.59 21.71 24.70
N GLU A 296 10.88 23.01 24.69
CA GLU A 296 10.87 23.85 25.88
C GLU A 296 9.95 25.05 25.65
N LYS A 297 9.00 25.24 26.55
CA LYS A 297 8.14 26.41 26.58
C LYS A 297 8.81 27.52 27.39
N ILE A 298 8.99 28.67 26.76
CA ILE A 298 9.54 29.88 27.37
C ILE A 298 8.38 30.75 27.84
N ILE A 299 8.24 30.91 29.16
CA ILE A 299 7.15 31.70 29.75
C ILE A 299 7.62 33.13 30.00
N VAL A 300 7.01 34.06 29.26
CA VAL A 300 7.19 35.50 29.37
C VAL A 300 5.80 36.15 29.44
N TYR A 301 5.59 37.09 30.35
CA TYR A 301 4.28 37.71 30.56
C TYR A 301 4.17 39.11 29.94
N GLY A 302 2.98 39.44 29.44
CA GLY A 302 2.63 40.80 29.00
C GLY A 302 3.46 41.29 27.81
N LYS A 303 3.80 42.59 27.81
CA LYS A 303 4.54 43.25 26.72
C LYS A 303 5.95 42.68 26.50
N ASN A 304 6.50 41.98 27.50
CA ASN A 304 7.81 41.35 27.39
C ASN A 304 7.83 40.17 26.41
N GLN A 305 6.67 39.60 26.06
CA GLN A 305 6.60 38.50 25.10
C GLN A 305 6.94 38.97 23.67
N GLU A 306 6.49 40.18 23.30
CA GLU A 306 6.83 40.80 22.02
C GLU A 306 8.33 41.12 21.99
N SER A 307 8.86 41.72 23.05
CA SER A 307 10.31 41.99 23.19
C SER A 307 11.14 40.72 23.11
N ALA A 308 10.69 39.61 23.71
CA ALA A 308 11.37 38.31 23.63
C ALA A 308 11.34 37.74 22.20
N ALA A 309 10.19 37.82 21.53
CA ALA A 309 10.05 37.40 20.14
C ALA A 309 10.98 38.22 19.21
N THR A 310 11.03 39.54 19.37
CA THR A 310 11.89 40.43 18.59
C THR A 310 13.38 40.19 18.84
N TYR A 311 13.75 39.93 20.09
CA TYR A 311 15.13 39.56 20.43
C TYR A 311 15.53 38.23 19.77
N LEU A 312 14.68 37.20 19.86
CA LEU A 312 14.94 35.91 19.23
C LEU A 312 14.99 36.02 17.70
N ALA A 313 14.15 36.86 17.08
CA ALA A 313 14.19 37.16 15.65
C ALA A 313 15.51 37.80 15.21
N SER A 314 16.08 38.69 16.03
CA SER A 314 17.32 39.44 15.72
C SER A 314 18.60 38.69 16.11
N ALA A 315 18.54 37.69 16.99
CA ALA A 315 19.70 36.94 17.49
C ALA A 315 20.47 36.21 16.37
N LYS A 316 21.71 36.59 16.05
CA LYS A 316 22.42 36.04 14.88
C LYS A 316 22.69 34.52 14.96
N ASN A 317 23.00 34.02 16.15
CA ASN A 317 23.39 32.63 16.40
C ASN A 317 22.64 32.06 17.61
N GLU A 318 22.59 30.73 17.74
CA GLU A 318 21.95 30.05 18.88
C GLU A 318 22.51 30.50 20.24
N LYS A 319 23.82 30.78 20.34
CA LYS A 319 24.45 31.31 21.56
C LYS A 319 23.81 32.64 22.00
N ALA A 320 23.56 33.55 21.04
CA ALA A 320 22.90 34.81 21.33
C ALA A 320 21.42 34.59 21.71
N ALA A 321 20.73 33.64 21.08
CA ALA A 321 19.35 33.31 21.44
C ALA A 321 19.24 32.74 22.87
N LYS A 322 20.26 32.02 23.35
CA LYS A 322 20.33 31.51 24.75
C LYS A 322 20.50 32.63 25.79
N ASP A 323 21.06 33.77 25.41
CA ASP A 323 21.22 34.93 26.28
C ASP A 323 19.93 35.74 26.51
N LEU A 324 18.77 35.25 26.04
CA LEU A 324 17.46 35.91 26.19
C LEU A 324 17.18 36.42 27.61
N LYS A 325 17.56 35.66 28.64
CA LYS A 325 17.38 36.04 30.06
C LYS A 325 18.09 37.33 30.46
N LYS A 326 19.18 37.69 29.78
CA LYS A 326 19.94 38.93 30.04
C LYS A 326 19.24 40.17 29.47
N HIS A 327 18.35 39.97 28.49
CA HIS A 327 17.69 41.06 27.76
C HIS A 327 16.20 41.17 28.05
N VAL A 328 15.55 40.08 28.48
CA VAL A 328 14.13 40.06 28.79
C VAL A 328 13.89 39.25 30.06
N GLN A 329 12.96 39.72 30.89
CA GLN A 329 12.56 39.02 32.11
C GLN A 329 11.78 37.74 31.77
N VAL A 330 12.49 36.62 31.66
CA VAL A 330 11.92 35.28 31.51
C VAL A 330 11.59 34.72 32.89
N ARG A 331 10.34 34.29 33.13
CA ARG A 331 9.96 33.73 34.44
C ARG A 331 10.44 32.31 34.63
N ARG A 332 10.16 31.43 33.66
CA ARG A 332 10.57 30.02 33.73
C ARG A 332 10.60 29.36 32.35
N TYR A 333 11.34 28.27 32.27
CA TYR A 333 11.31 27.32 31.17
C TYR A 333 10.55 26.08 31.63
N GLU A 334 9.58 25.62 30.85
CA GLU A 334 8.83 24.39 31.12
C GLU A 334 9.14 23.38 30.01
N PRO A 335 9.63 22.17 30.34
CA PRO A 335 9.76 21.11 29.35
C PRO A 335 8.38 20.66 28.88
N ILE A 336 8.23 20.42 27.58
CA ILE A 336 7.03 19.85 26.98
C ILE A 336 7.29 18.36 26.76
N GLU A 337 6.42 17.51 27.27
CA GLU A 337 6.49 16.07 26.99
C GLU A 337 6.26 15.81 25.49
N ILE A 338 7.26 15.25 24.84
CA ILE A 338 7.18 14.80 23.46
C ILE A 338 6.89 13.30 23.46
N LYS A 339 5.82 12.90 22.78
CA LYS A 339 5.50 11.48 22.55
C LYS A 339 5.94 11.11 21.14
N ASN A 340 6.66 10.00 20.99
CA ASN A 340 7.10 9.44 19.71
C ASN A 340 7.96 10.40 18.86
N ASN A 341 8.76 11.29 19.46
CA ASN A 341 9.56 12.31 18.76
C ASN A 341 8.75 13.23 17.85
N GLU A 342 7.47 13.45 18.20
CA GLU A 342 6.52 14.23 17.42
C GLU A 342 5.99 15.42 18.21
N TYR A 343 6.10 16.61 17.62
CA TYR A 343 5.46 17.82 18.12
C TYR A 343 4.22 18.15 17.28
N ARG A 344 3.05 18.14 17.91
CA ARG A 344 1.78 18.50 17.27
C ARG A 344 1.59 20.01 17.23
N THR A 345 1.43 20.56 16.04
CA THR A 345 1.12 21.98 15.86
C THR A 345 -0.36 22.21 16.17
N THR A 346 -0.66 22.39 17.45
CA THR A 346 -2.05 22.53 17.92
C THR A 346 -2.69 23.83 17.41
N ASP A 347 -1.92 24.92 17.35
CA ASP A 347 -2.35 26.23 16.88
C ASP A 347 -1.52 26.74 15.71
N LYS A 348 -1.96 27.84 15.09
CA LYS A 348 -1.15 28.58 14.13
C LYS A 348 0.02 29.21 14.87
N PHE A 349 1.23 28.91 14.42
CA PHE A 349 2.47 29.49 14.94
C PHE A 349 3.22 30.23 13.85
N CYS A 350 4.05 31.18 14.26
CA CYS A 350 5.04 31.85 13.45
C CYS A 350 6.42 31.28 13.78
N VAL A 351 7.19 30.90 12.76
CA VAL A 351 8.60 30.52 12.93
C VAL A 351 9.40 31.80 12.87
N ILE A 352 9.87 32.26 14.03
CA ILE A 352 10.53 33.57 14.11
C ILE A 352 12.03 33.45 13.82
N LYS A 353 12.61 32.28 14.08
CA LYS A 353 13.98 31.98 13.70
C LYS A 353 14.26 30.49 13.66
N ASP A 354 15.09 30.08 12.72
CA ASP A 354 15.67 28.76 12.59
C ASP A 354 17.21 28.88 12.60
N HIS A 355 17.87 27.99 13.34
CA HIS A 355 19.33 27.97 13.44
C HIS A 355 19.87 26.59 13.09
N LEU A 356 21.10 26.61 12.54
CA LEU A 356 21.91 25.45 12.21
C LEU A 356 21.30 24.57 11.11
N ASN A 357 21.91 24.64 9.93
CA ASN A 357 21.68 23.67 8.87
C ASN A 357 22.32 22.33 9.27
N LEU A 358 21.70 21.23 8.85
CA LEU A 358 22.37 19.93 8.83
C LEU A 358 23.54 19.88 7.86
#